data_AF-A0A6S7IMM7-F1
#
_entry.id   AF-A0A6S7IMM7-F1
#
_cell.length_a   1.000
_cell.length_b   1.000
_cell.length_c   1.000
_cell.angle_alpha   90.00
_cell.angle_beta   90.00
_cell.angle_gamma   90.00
#
_symmetry.space_group_name_H-M   'P 1'
#
loop_
_entity.id
_entity.type
_entity.pdbx_description
1 polymer ?
#
loop_
_entity_poly.entity_id
_entity_poly.type
_entity_poly.pdbx_seq_one_letter_code
_entity_poly.pdbx_strand_id
1 'polypeptide(L)'
;MHRTATACDDPKRGEGDEWFVRDEYCRVIHDLEKDTANIQPNHIVFTVLIPHKGLDMSRWHQFLVGVMSFEVDVSNVQRAEHPIVTLDMRLGARDNSDKSWKEIAKSREQREHNCKK
;
A
#
# COMPACT_ATOMS: atom_id res chain seq x y z
N MET A 1 13.59 -0.72 -10.24
CA MET A 1 13.33 -1.76 -9.22
C MET A 1 11.82 -1.93 -9.13
N HIS A 2 11.28 -3.07 -9.58
CA HIS A 2 9.85 -3.35 -9.51
C HIS A 2 9.52 -4.00 -8.15
N ARG A 3 8.45 -3.55 -7.50
CA ARG A 3 8.02 -4.05 -6.20
C ARG A 3 6.51 -4.23 -6.19
N THR A 4 6.10 -5.44 -5.84
CA THR A 4 4.70 -5.78 -5.55
C THR A 4 4.41 -5.40 -4.11
N ALA A 5 3.31 -4.70 -3.88
CA ALA A 5 2.85 -4.39 -2.53
C ALA A 5 2.46 -5.67 -1.80
N THR A 6 2.68 -5.69 -0.49
CA THR A 6 2.13 -6.73 0.39
C THR A 6 0.76 -6.27 0.85
N ALA A 7 -0.27 -7.12 0.72
CA ALA A 7 -1.58 -6.85 1.27
C ALA A 7 -1.64 -7.30 2.74
N CYS A 8 -2.19 -6.45 3.60
CA CYS A 8 -2.35 -6.67 5.03
C CYS A 8 -3.82 -6.46 5.43
N ASP A 9 -4.32 -7.27 6.36
CA ASP A 9 -5.61 -7.12 7.01
C ASP A 9 -5.51 -6.11 8.17
N ASP A 10 -6.27 -5.01 8.08
CA ASP A 10 -6.43 -3.96 9.07
C ASP A 10 -7.87 -3.95 9.62
N PRO A 11 -8.10 -4.58 10.79
CA PRO A 11 -9.43 -4.60 11.41
C PRO A 11 -9.89 -3.21 11.89
N LYS A 12 -8.97 -2.23 12.02
CA LYS A 12 -9.26 -0.84 12.42
C LYS A 12 -9.58 0.09 11.24
N ARG A 13 -9.54 -0.41 10.00
CA ARG A 13 -10.02 0.31 8.81
C ARG A 13 -9.35 1.67 8.58
N GLY A 14 -8.07 1.80 8.92
CA GLY A 14 -7.30 3.03 8.82
C GLY A 14 -7.56 4.05 9.93
N GLU A 15 -8.38 3.73 10.94
CA GLU A 15 -8.56 4.56 12.14
C GLU A 15 -7.38 4.43 13.12
N GLY A 16 -6.51 3.45 12.89
CA GLY A 16 -5.32 3.19 13.67
C GLY A 16 -4.07 3.97 13.21
N ASP A 17 -3.12 4.11 14.13
CA ASP A 17 -1.80 4.72 13.87
C ASP A 17 -0.70 3.67 13.63
N GLU A 18 -1.09 2.41 13.42
CA GLU A 18 -0.17 1.33 13.12
C GLU A 18 0.49 1.46 11.74
N TRP A 19 1.76 1.07 11.69
CA TRP A 19 2.53 0.96 10.45
C TRP A 19 2.63 -0.49 10.04
N PHE A 20 1.97 -0.83 8.94
CA PHE A 20 1.93 -2.20 8.41
C PHE A 20 3.24 -2.50 7.66
N VAL A 21 4.05 -3.38 8.23
CA VAL A 21 5.25 -3.93 7.58
C VAL A 21 5.14 -5.45 7.64
N ARG A 22 5.62 -6.16 6.61
CA ARG A 22 5.40 -7.62 6.47
C ARG A 22 5.67 -8.44 7.75
N ASP A 23 6.69 -8.07 8.50
CA ASP A 23 7.10 -8.77 9.74
C ASP A 23 6.72 -8.00 11.02
N GLU A 24 5.94 -6.92 10.90
CA GLU A 24 5.56 -5.99 11.97
C GLU A 24 4.10 -5.53 11.78
N TYR A 25 3.20 -6.02 12.62
CA TYR A 25 1.76 -5.64 12.61
C TYR A 25 0.96 -5.96 11.33
N CYS A 26 1.57 -6.53 10.29
CA CYS A 26 0.87 -6.97 9.08
C CYS A 26 0.41 -8.44 9.19
N ARG A 27 -0.91 -8.66 9.24
CA ARG A 27 -1.48 -9.97 8.94
C ARG A 27 -1.58 -10.10 7.42
N VAL A 28 -0.59 -10.77 6.82
CA VAL A 28 -0.45 -10.89 5.36
C VAL A 28 -1.64 -11.63 4.75
N ILE A 29 -2.21 -11.06 3.69
CA ILE A 29 -3.18 -11.69 2.81
C ILE A 29 -2.41 -12.22 1.60
N HIS A 30 -2.39 -13.54 1.40
CA HIS A 30 -1.56 -14.16 0.37
C HIS A 30 -2.27 -14.19 -0.99
N ASP A 31 -3.58 -14.43 -0.97
CA ASP A 31 -4.42 -14.50 -2.15
C ASP A 31 -5.65 -13.60 -1.94
N LEU A 32 -5.70 -12.48 -2.68
CA LEU A 32 -6.80 -11.51 -2.56
C LEU A 32 -8.16 -12.08 -2.99
N GLU A 33 -8.23 -13.18 -3.73
CA GLU A 33 -9.51 -13.78 -4.10
C GLU A 33 -9.97 -14.80 -3.06
N LYS A 34 -9.03 -15.60 -2.55
CA LYS A 34 -9.35 -16.70 -1.61
C LYS A 34 -9.41 -16.26 -0.16
N ASP A 35 -8.53 -15.34 0.25
CA ASP A 35 -8.32 -15.03 1.66
C ASP A 35 -9.19 -13.85 2.14
N THR A 36 -9.81 -13.09 1.22
CA THR A 36 -10.63 -11.92 1.57
C THR A 36 -12.13 -12.20 1.61
N ALA A 37 -12.55 -13.47 1.54
CA ALA A 37 -13.98 -13.83 1.53
C ALA A 37 -14.77 -13.21 2.71
N ASN A 38 -14.11 -12.99 3.85
CA ASN A 38 -14.67 -12.36 5.05
C ASN A 38 -14.05 -10.99 5.39
N ILE A 39 -13.23 -10.42 4.50
CA ILE A 39 -12.50 -9.16 4.72
C ILE A 39 -13.17 -8.08 3.87
N GLN A 40 -13.57 -6.97 4.50
CA GLN A 40 -14.13 -5.86 3.74
C GLN A 40 -13.02 -5.14 2.96
N PRO A 41 -13.29 -4.56 1.78
CA PRO A 41 -12.26 -3.90 0.98
C PRO A 41 -11.50 -2.78 1.73
N ASN A 42 -12.17 -2.06 2.64
CA ASN A 42 -11.57 -1.00 3.45
C ASN A 42 -10.74 -1.52 4.65
N HIS A 43 -10.63 -2.84 4.83
CA HIS A 43 -9.71 -3.45 5.79
C HIS A 43 -8.40 -3.82 5.11
N ILE A 44 -8.29 -3.69 3.78
CA ILE A 44 -7.08 -4.08 3.05
C ILE A 44 -6.13 -2.89 2.95
N VAL A 45 -4.94 -3.04 3.51
CA VAL A 45 -3.84 -2.07 3.38
C VAL A 45 -2.74 -2.66 2.52
N PHE A 46 -2.35 -1.94 1.47
CA PHE A 46 -1.21 -2.29 0.63
C PHE A 46 0.04 -1.57 1.12
N THR A 47 1.07 -2.34 1.51
CA THR A 47 2.33 -1.80 2.03
C THR A 47 3.53 -2.11 1.14
N VAL A 48 4.46 -1.16 1.07
CA VAL A 48 5.75 -1.29 0.38
C VAL A 48 6.83 -0.75 1.30
N LEU A 49 7.83 -1.60 1.59
CA LEU A 49 9.03 -1.20 2.34
C LEU A 49 10.14 -0.78 1.37
N ILE A 50 10.63 0.46 1.53
CA ILE A 50 11.75 1.01 0.76
C ILE A 50 12.83 1.47 1.74
N PRO A 51 14.08 0.99 1.60
CA PRO A 51 14.51 -0.06 0.69
C PRO A 51 14.04 -1.44 1.19
N HIS A 52 14.37 -2.52 0.48
CA HIS A 52 14.01 -3.86 0.97
C HIS A 52 14.69 -4.18 2.30
N LYS A 53 14.06 -5.04 3.13
CA LYS A 53 14.56 -5.46 4.43
C LYS A 53 16.03 -5.90 4.37
N GLY A 54 16.88 -5.35 5.25
CA GLY A 54 18.31 -5.64 5.27
C GLY A 54 19.14 -4.76 4.33
N LEU A 55 18.51 -3.77 3.69
CA LEU A 55 19.18 -2.64 3.04
C LEU A 55 18.79 -1.36 3.77
N ASP A 56 19.63 -0.34 3.63
CA ASP A 56 19.38 1.00 4.15
C ASP A 56 19.49 2.04 3.03
N MET A 57 18.61 3.05 3.08
CA MET A 57 18.73 4.22 2.21
C MET A 57 19.77 5.15 2.82
N SER A 58 20.72 5.60 2.00
CA SER A 58 21.72 6.58 2.42
C SER A 58 21.40 7.97 1.85
N ARG A 59 21.97 9.01 2.45
CA ARG A 59 21.85 10.40 1.99
C ARG A 59 22.38 10.66 0.58
N TRP A 60 23.12 9.70 0.00
CA TRP A 60 23.58 9.76 -1.39
C TRP A 60 22.45 9.50 -2.40
N HIS A 61 21.33 8.93 -1.96
CA HIS A 61 20.11 8.84 -2.75
C HIS A 61 19.34 10.16 -2.59
N GLN A 62 19.61 11.10 -3.49
CA GLN A 62 19.13 12.48 -3.37
C GLN A 62 17.62 12.64 -3.59
N PHE A 63 16.98 11.68 -4.28
CA PHE A 63 15.54 11.67 -4.52
C PHE A 63 14.99 10.24 -4.55
N LEU A 64 13.73 10.10 -4.16
CA LEU A 64 12.95 8.87 -4.26
C LEU A 64 11.72 9.14 -5.13
N VAL A 65 11.59 8.41 -6.23
CA VAL A 65 10.42 8.48 -7.12
C VAL A 65 9.72 7.13 -7.10
N GLY A 66 8.46 7.13 -6.72
CA GLY A 66 7.58 5.97 -6.77
C GLY A 66 6.53 6.14 -7.87
N VAL A 67 6.39 5.13 -8.72
CA VAL A 67 5.27 5.03 -9.68
C VAL A 67 4.50 3.77 -9.32
N MET A 68 3.19 3.93 -9.18
CA MET A 68 2.28 2.83 -8.82
C MET A 68 1.53 2.37 -10.07
N SER A 69 1.50 1.05 -10.26
CA SER A 69 0.69 0.40 -11.28
C SER A 69 -0.32 -0.50 -10.60
N PHE A 70 -1.59 -0.40 -11.02
CA PHE A 70 -2.67 -1.24 -10.53
C PHE A 70 -2.92 -2.39 -11.50
N GLU A 71 -3.00 -3.60 -10.96
CA GLU A 71 -3.55 -4.75 -11.67
C GLU A 71 -4.96 -4.95 -11.15
N VAL A 72 -5.95 -4.83 -12.04
CA VAL A 72 -7.37 -4.93 -11.69
C VAL A 72 -7.97 -6.03 -12.54
N ASP A 73 -8.36 -7.13 -11.91
CA ASP A 73 -9.18 -8.14 -12.57
C ASP A 73 -10.64 -7.66 -12.63
N VAL A 74 -11.25 -7.75 -13.80
CA VAL A 74 -12.62 -7.29 -14.03
C VAL A 74 -13.48 -8.50 -14.33
N SER A 75 -14.02 -9.13 -13.29
CA SER A 75 -15.00 -10.19 -13.44
C SER A 75 -16.42 -9.61 -13.55
N ASN A 76 -16.97 -9.63 -14.77
CA ASN A 76 -18.41 -9.56 -15.06
C ASN A 76 -19.23 -8.33 -14.62
N VAL A 77 -18.61 -7.22 -14.21
CA VAL A 77 -19.32 -5.95 -13.91
C VAL A 77 -19.03 -4.90 -14.99
N GLN A 78 -20.06 -4.15 -15.41
CA GLN A 78 -19.85 -2.98 -16.27
C GLN A 78 -18.92 -1.99 -15.56
N ARG A 79 -17.72 -1.82 -16.10
CA ARG A 79 -16.77 -0.82 -15.63
C ARG A 79 -17.37 0.56 -15.89
N ALA A 80 -17.33 1.44 -14.90
CA ALA A 80 -17.64 2.85 -15.12
C ALA A 80 -16.73 3.41 -16.23
N GLU A 81 -17.26 4.32 -17.06
CA GLU A 81 -16.54 4.89 -18.21
C GLU A 81 -15.27 5.64 -17.77
N HIS A 82 -15.35 6.34 -16.63
CA HIS A 82 -14.25 7.08 -16.01
C HIS A 82 -14.12 6.70 -14.52
N PRO A 83 -13.58 5.52 -14.18
CA PRO A 83 -13.49 5.10 -12.80
C PRO A 83 -12.44 5.94 -12.07
N ILE A 84 -12.82 6.52 -10.93
CA ILE A 84 -11.91 7.25 -10.05
C ILE A 84 -11.44 6.30 -8.95
N VAL A 85 -10.12 6.10 -8.88
CA VAL A 85 -9.47 5.41 -7.78
C VAL A 85 -9.10 6.44 -6.72
N THR A 86 -9.58 6.23 -5.49
CA THR A 86 -9.23 7.04 -4.33
C THR A 86 -8.30 6.24 -3.43
N LEU A 87 -7.16 6.82 -3.09
CA LEU A 87 -6.12 6.18 -2.29
C LEU A 87 -5.85 7.04 -1.06
N ASP A 88 -6.02 6.46 0.11
CA ASP A 88 -5.54 7.05 1.36
C ASP A 88 -4.13 6.53 1.63
N MET A 89 -3.14 7.41 1.44
CA MET A 89 -1.72 7.05 1.44
C MET A 89 -1.00 7.66 2.65
N ARG A 90 -0.11 6.88 3.26
CA ARG A 90 0.81 7.31 4.32
C ARG A 90 2.23 6.92 3.94
N LEU A 91 3.17 7.85 4.13
CA LEU A 91 4.60 7.63 3.98
C LEU A 91 5.25 7.84 5.33
N GLY A 92 6.00 6.85 5.78
CA GLY A 92 6.77 6.91 7.01
C GLY A 92 8.23 6.53 6.79
N ALA A 93 9.09 6.98 7.69
CA ALA A 93 10.49 6.56 7.76
C ALA A 93 10.85 6.11 9.17
N ARG A 94 11.84 5.22 9.22
CA ARG A 94 12.44 4.74 10.46
C ARG A 94 13.92 4.55 10.23
N ASP A 95 14.74 5.21 11.04
CA ASP A 95 16.17 4.92 11.10
C ASP A 95 16.43 3.73 12.03
N ASN A 96 17.59 3.08 11.89
CA ASN A 96 17.97 1.94 12.74
C ASN A 96 18.03 2.28 14.24
N SER A 97 18.17 3.55 14.60
CA SER A 97 18.13 4.03 16.00
C SER A 97 16.72 4.26 16.54
N ASP A 98 15.71 4.36 15.67
CA ASP A 98 14.35 4.68 16.05
C ASP A 98 13.56 3.43 16.44
N LYS A 99 12.83 3.51 17.54
CA LYS A 99 11.94 2.43 18.01
C LYS A 99 10.61 2.37 17.27
N SER A 100 10.20 3.48 16.66
CA SER A 100 8.91 3.64 16.00
C SER A 100 9.06 4.35 14.67
N TRP A 101 8.14 4.05 13.76
CA TRP A 101 7.98 4.77 12.49
C TRP A 101 7.56 6.22 12.73
N LYS A 102 8.10 7.13 11.91
CA LYS A 102 7.76 8.55 11.91
C LYS A 102 7.02 8.88 10.62
N GLU A 103 5.86 9.51 10.72
CA GLU A 103 5.12 9.97 9.55
C GLU A 103 5.89 11.10 8.85
N ILE A 104 6.11 10.94 7.55
CA ILE A 104 6.66 11.98 6.67
C ILE A 104 5.52 12.74 5.99
N ALA A 105 4.54 11.99 5.47
CA ALA A 105 3.42 12.55 4.74
C ALA A 105 2.19 11.65 4.82
N LYS A 106 1.01 12.26 4.79
CA LYS A 106 -0.28 11.61 4.64
C LYS A 106 -1.07 12.38 3.59
N SER A 107 -1.62 11.68 2.61
CA SER A 107 -2.39 12.30 1.53
C SER A 107 -3.54 11.41 1.09
N ARG A 108 -4.60 12.04 0.58
CA ARG A 108 -5.70 11.39 -0.11
C ARG A 108 -5.61 11.72 -1.58
N GLU A 109 -5.22 10.75 -2.38
CA GLU A 109 -5.01 10.92 -3.81
C GLU A 109 -6.21 10.38 -4.59
N GLN A 110 -6.73 11.18 -5.52
CA GLN A 110 -7.71 10.73 -6.50
C GLN A 110 -7.08 10.69 -7.87
N ARG A 111 -7.25 9.58 -8.57
CA ARG A 111 -6.71 9.38 -9.92
C ARG A 111 -7.76 8.73 -10.81
N GLU A 112 -7.95 9.31 -11.99
CA GLU A 112 -8.77 8.72 -13.03
C GLU A 112 -8.04 7.52 -13.63
N HIS A 113 -8.74 6.39 -13.75
CA HIS A 113 -8.15 5.14 -14.18
C HIS A 113 -8.60 4.77 -15.60
N ASN A 114 -7.93 5.39 -16.57
CA ASN A 114 -8.14 5.20 -18.00
C ASN A 114 -7.45 3.91 -18.50
N CYS A 115 -8.05 2.76 -18.21
CA CYS A 115 -7.65 1.50 -18.84
C CYS A 115 -8.31 1.35 -20.20
N LYS A 116 -7.50 1.21 -21.25
CA LYS A 116 -8.00 0.72 -22.53
C LYS A 116 -8.30 -0.77 -22.39
N LYS A 117 -9.45 -1.20 -22.93
CA LYS A 117 -9.81 -2.62 -23.08
C LYS A 117 -8.81 -3.35 -23.95
#